data_AF-A0A7C4IY35-F1
#
_entry.id   AF-A0A7C4IY35-F1
#
_cell.length_a   1.000
_cell.length_b   1.000
_cell.length_c   1.000
_cell.angle_alpha   90.00
_cell.angle_beta   90.00
_cell.angle_gamma   90.00
#
_symmetry.space_group_name_H-M   'P 1'
#
loop_
_entity.id
_entity.type
_entity.pdbx_description
1 polymer ?
#
loop_
_entity_poly.entity_id
_entity_poly.type
_entity_poly.pdbx_seq_one_letter_code
_entity_poly.pdbx_strand_id
1 'polypeptide(L)'
;MSQSILDGKRILAIDDEPDVLAVLEEEITYKCPNAQFEKATTYEEAKKLLESKDYDIVVLDIMGVRGFELLEIAVKKNLKVAMLTAHALTPEALKRSYEMKARAYLPKNKLGEVVPFLEDVLKYDYQSGWKRLFEKLHGFFTQAFESEWEKKTGLEWREWGK
;
A
#
# COMPACT_ATOMS: atom_id res chain seq x y z
N MET A 1 -23.55 -10.46 5.67
CA MET A 1 -22.33 -9.86 5.10
C MET A 1 -21.24 -10.03 6.14
N SER A 2 -20.12 -10.67 5.83
CA SER A 2 -18.98 -10.72 6.76
C SER A 2 -18.42 -9.31 6.89
N GLN A 3 -18.35 -8.78 8.11
CA GLN A 3 -17.76 -7.48 8.39
C GLN A 3 -16.30 -7.48 7.93
N SER A 4 -15.88 -6.43 7.23
CA SER A 4 -14.49 -6.30 6.78
C SER A 4 -13.55 -6.29 7.98
N ILE A 5 -12.40 -6.95 7.87
CA ILE A 5 -11.37 -6.91 8.92
C ILE A 5 -10.70 -5.53 9.05
N LEU A 6 -10.95 -4.64 8.08
CA LEU A 6 -10.52 -3.25 8.06
C LEU A 6 -11.44 -2.37 8.93
N ASP A 7 -12.64 -2.85 9.26
CA ASP A 7 -13.58 -2.10 10.08
C ASP A 7 -13.07 -1.97 11.53
N GLY A 8 -13.11 -0.75 12.08
CA GLY A 8 -12.54 -0.44 13.39
C GLY A 8 -11.02 -0.26 13.41
N LYS A 9 -10.33 -0.37 12.27
CA LYS A 9 -8.87 -0.23 12.17
C LYS A 9 -8.44 1.22 12.08
N ARG A 10 -7.22 1.51 12.58
CA ARG A 10 -6.58 2.82 12.43
C ARG A 10 -5.73 2.86 11.16
N ILE A 11 -6.04 3.79 10.29
CA ILE A 11 -5.48 3.92 8.96
C ILE A 11 -4.85 5.30 8.85
N LEU A 12 -3.58 5.35 8.48
CA LEU A 12 -2.90 6.59 8.10
C LEU A 12 -2.73 6.60 6.58
N ALA A 13 -3.27 7.60 5.90
CA ALA A 13 -3.03 7.82 4.48
C ALA A 13 -2.15 9.05 4.27
N ILE A 14 -1.10 8.88 3.47
CA ILE A 14 -0.09 9.90 3.23
C ILE A 14 0.05 10.08 1.72
N ASP A 15 -0.33 11.26 1.22
CA ASP A 15 -0.29 11.62 -0.19
C ASP A 15 -0.32 13.15 -0.29
N ASP A 16 0.50 13.75 -1.15
CA ASP A 16 0.52 15.20 -1.34
C ASP A 16 -0.74 15.72 -2.04
N GLU A 17 -1.51 14.85 -2.68
CA GLU A 17 -2.77 15.15 -3.36
C GLU A 17 -3.97 14.96 -2.39
N PRO A 18 -4.59 16.04 -1.88
CA PRO A 18 -5.72 15.94 -0.93
C PRO A 18 -6.94 15.20 -1.50
N ASP A 19 -7.13 15.29 -2.81
CA ASP A 19 -8.18 14.66 -3.59
C ASP A 19 -8.02 13.13 -3.60
N VAL A 20 -6.79 12.62 -3.70
CA VAL A 20 -6.49 11.20 -3.56
C VAL A 20 -6.85 10.71 -2.16
N LEU A 21 -6.49 11.49 -1.13
CA LEU A 21 -6.83 11.17 0.26
C LEU A 21 -8.35 11.20 0.52
N ALA A 22 -9.09 12.09 -0.14
CA ALA A 22 -10.54 12.16 -0.04
C ALA A 22 -11.20 10.92 -0.65
N VAL A 23 -10.79 10.52 -1.86
CA VAL A 23 -11.30 9.29 -2.51
C VAL A 23 -10.96 8.05 -1.68
N LEU A 24 -9.74 7.97 -1.16
CA LEU A 24 -9.32 6.85 -0.32
C LEU A 24 -10.15 6.75 0.97
N GLU A 25 -10.41 7.87 1.64
CA GLU A 25 -11.27 7.93 2.82
C GLU A 25 -12.72 7.52 2.48
N GLU A 26 -13.28 8.04 1.40
CA GLU A 26 -14.64 7.72 0.96
C GLU A 26 -14.79 6.21 0.69
N GLU A 27 -13.88 5.62 -0.10
CA GLU A 27 -13.91 4.20 -0.43
C GLU A 27 -13.80 3.28 0.79
N ILE A 28 -12.96 3.67 1.75
CA ILE A 28 -12.76 2.90 2.97
C ILE A 28 -13.96 3.06 3.90
N THR A 29 -14.39 4.28 4.19
CA THR A 29 -15.48 4.55 5.14
C THR A 29 -16.84 4.06 4.61
N TYR A 30 -17.05 4.05 3.29
CA TYR A 30 -18.24 3.45 2.68
C TYR A 30 -18.36 1.95 3.00
N LYS A 31 -17.25 1.20 2.99
CA LYS A 31 -17.22 -0.25 3.25
C LYS A 31 -16.97 -0.58 4.73
N CYS A 32 -16.32 0.32 5.46
CA CYS A 32 -15.80 0.16 6.81
C CYS A 32 -16.13 1.41 7.65
N PRO A 33 -17.40 1.61 8.04
CA PRO A 33 -17.85 2.87 8.66
C PRO A 33 -17.23 3.15 10.03
N ASN A 34 -16.63 2.16 10.70
CA ASN A 34 -15.96 2.32 11.99
C ASN A 34 -14.44 2.46 11.85
N ALA A 35 -13.88 2.42 10.63
CA ALA A 35 -12.46 2.68 10.42
C ALA A 35 -12.09 4.11 10.86
N GLN A 36 -10.96 4.25 11.55
CA GLN A 36 -10.41 5.54 11.96
C GLN A 36 -9.38 5.97 10.93
N PHE A 37 -9.65 7.08 10.25
CA PHE A 37 -8.83 7.56 9.15
C PHE A 37 -8.10 8.85 9.54
N GLU A 38 -6.79 8.87 9.38
CA GLU A 38 -5.96 10.06 9.51
C GLU A 38 -5.21 10.31 8.20
N LYS A 39 -4.94 11.59 7.91
CA LYS A 39 -4.36 12.07 6.67
C LYS A 39 -3.10 12.87 6.95
N ALA A 40 -2.13 12.78 6.06
CA ALA A 40 -1.02 13.73 6.00
C ALA A 40 -0.70 14.06 4.54
N THR A 41 -0.46 15.34 4.26
CA THR A 41 -0.14 15.80 2.89
C THR A 41 1.31 16.20 2.72
N THR A 42 2.09 16.16 3.80
CA THR A 42 3.51 16.53 3.78
C THR A 42 4.34 15.48 4.48
N TYR A 43 5.60 15.37 4.08
CA TYR A 43 6.55 14.48 4.74
C TYR A 43 6.67 14.76 6.24
N GLU A 44 6.75 16.03 6.66
CA GLU A 44 6.99 16.37 8.07
C GLU A 44 5.78 16.02 8.95
N GLU A 45 4.56 16.24 8.45
CA GLU A 45 3.34 15.80 9.12
C GLU A 45 3.27 14.27 9.21
N ALA A 46 3.52 13.58 8.09
CA ALA A 46 3.51 12.13 8.01
C ALA A 46 4.52 11.50 8.99
N LYS A 47 5.76 12.02 9.00
CA LYS A 47 6.80 11.59 9.92
C LYS A 47 6.37 11.77 11.38
N LYS A 48 5.83 12.93 11.73
CA LYS A 48 5.33 13.20 13.09
C LYS A 48 4.21 12.23 13.49
N LEU A 49 3.27 11.95 12.61
CA LEU A 49 2.19 10.98 12.87
C LEU A 49 2.75 9.56 13.02
N LEU A 50 3.62 9.12 12.12
CA LEU A 50 4.30 7.83 12.20
C LEU A 50 5.09 7.67 13.49
N GLU A 51 5.74 8.72 13.99
CA GLU A 51 6.53 8.67 15.23
C GLU A 51 5.64 8.68 16.48
N SER A 52 4.55 9.45 16.48
CA SER A 52 3.73 9.72 17.68
C SER A 52 2.55 8.77 17.90
N LYS A 53 2.09 8.06 16.87
CA LYS A 53 0.89 7.22 16.92
C LYS A 53 1.15 5.82 16.37
N ASP A 54 0.22 4.92 16.70
CA ASP A 54 0.17 3.57 16.15
C ASP A 54 -1.00 3.45 15.17
N TYR A 55 -0.75 2.75 14.07
CA TYR A 55 -1.71 2.48 13.02
C TYR A 55 -1.71 0.98 12.69
N ASP A 56 -2.86 0.43 12.37
CA ASP A 56 -2.95 -0.95 11.88
C ASP A 56 -2.41 -1.06 10.45
N ILE A 57 -2.57 0.00 9.66
CA ILE A 57 -2.11 0.09 8.28
C ILE A 57 -1.78 1.54 7.89
N VAL A 58 -0.74 1.68 7.07
CA VAL A 58 -0.32 2.95 6.47
C VAL A 58 -0.42 2.82 4.95
N VAL A 59 -1.12 3.75 4.29
CA VAL A 59 -1.16 3.89 2.83
C VAL A 59 -0.29 5.08 2.45
N LEU A 60 0.66 4.87 1.55
CA LEU A 60 1.77 5.82 1.37
C LEU A 60 2.09 6.07 -0.11
N ASP A 61 1.97 7.33 -0.55
CA ASP A 61 2.49 7.77 -1.84
C ASP A 61 4.03 7.70 -1.89
N ILE A 62 4.57 7.43 -3.08
CA ILE A 62 6.02 7.28 -3.30
C ILE A 62 6.73 8.61 -3.55
N MET A 63 6.21 9.48 -4.43
CA MET A 63 7.01 10.60 -4.97
C MET A 63 6.72 11.92 -4.27
N GLY A 64 5.46 12.25 -4.00
CA GLY A 64 5.10 13.57 -3.50
C GLY A 64 5.50 13.82 -2.04
N VAL A 65 5.75 12.74 -1.30
CA VAL A 65 6.01 12.79 0.15
C VAL A 65 7.32 12.10 0.55
N ARG A 66 8.25 11.85 -0.37
CA ARG A 66 9.46 11.03 -0.11
C ARG A 66 9.11 9.66 0.48
N GLY A 67 8.21 8.94 -0.17
CA GLY A 67 7.58 7.73 0.37
C GLY A 67 8.54 6.63 0.78
N PHE A 68 9.69 6.46 0.12
CA PHE A 68 10.66 5.45 0.56
C PHE A 68 11.32 5.78 1.91
N GLU A 69 11.55 7.07 2.21
CA GLU A 69 12.06 7.48 3.54
C GLU A 69 11.00 7.22 4.63
N LEU A 70 9.74 7.56 4.36
CA LEU A 70 8.62 7.29 5.28
C LEU A 70 8.36 5.79 5.46
N LEU A 71 8.50 4.98 4.41
CA LEU A 71 8.41 3.52 4.47
C LEU A 71 9.44 2.95 5.44
N GLU A 72 10.69 3.43 5.38
CA GLU A 72 11.75 2.98 6.29
C GLU A 72 11.38 3.25 7.77
N ILE A 73 10.84 4.43 8.06
CA ILE A 73 10.38 4.80 9.42
C ILE A 73 9.24 3.87 9.86
N ALA A 74 8.23 3.69 9.02
CA ALA A 74 7.05 2.88 9.33
C ALA A 74 7.41 1.40 9.56
N VAL A 75 8.30 0.84 8.73
CA VAL A 75 8.77 -0.55 8.86
C VAL A 75 9.62 -0.76 10.11
N LYS A 76 10.48 0.21 10.49
CA LYS A 76 11.22 0.17 11.76
C LYS A 76 10.29 0.11 12.98
N LYS A 77 9.09 0.70 12.87
CA LYS A 77 8.02 0.61 13.87
C LYS A 77 7.11 -0.62 13.70
N ASN A 78 7.44 -1.55 12.82
CA ASN A 78 6.67 -2.76 12.52
C ASN A 78 5.23 -2.50 12.02
N LEU A 79 5.02 -1.34 11.37
CA LEU A 79 3.74 -0.98 10.77
C LEU A 79 3.56 -1.71 9.43
N LYS A 80 2.30 -2.03 9.10
CA LYS A 80 1.95 -2.62 7.81
C LYS A 80 1.75 -1.50 6.79
N VAL A 81 2.60 -1.44 5.77
CA VAL A 81 2.56 -0.36 4.77
C VAL A 81 2.11 -0.87 3.41
N ALA A 82 1.13 -0.20 2.80
CA ALA A 82 0.75 -0.36 1.41
C ALA A 82 1.25 0.86 0.62
N MET A 83 2.16 0.64 -0.33
CA MET A 83 2.60 1.71 -1.23
C MET A 83 1.49 1.98 -2.25
N LEU A 84 1.19 3.25 -2.47
CA LEU A 84 0.24 3.73 -3.46
C LEU A 84 1.01 4.62 -4.45
N THR A 85 0.80 4.50 -5.77
CA THR A 85 1.49 5.40 -6.71
C THR A 85 0.80 5.53 -8.05
N ALA A 86 0.87 6.71 -8.68
CA ALA A 86 0.48 6.90 -10.07
C ALA A 86 1.69 6.86 -11.03
N HIS A 87 2.77 7.59 -10.71
CA HIS A 87 3.88 7.76 -11.64
C HIS A 87 5.09 6.85 -11.38
N ALA A 88 5.25 6.28 -10.19
CA ALA A 88 6.39 5.42 -9.88
C ALA A 88 6.13 3.96 -10.28
N LEU A 89 5.23 3.73 -11.24
CA LEU A 89 4.86 2.42 -11.79
C LEU A 89 5.99 1.83 -12.64
N THR A 90 7.04 1.36 -11.96
CA THR A 90 8.17 0.68 -12.59
C THR A 90 8.54 -0.62 -11.87
N PRO A 91 9.18 -1.59 -12.58
CA PRO A 91 9.69 -2.81 -11.97
C PRO A 91 10.66 -2.54 -10.81
N GLU A 92 11.48 -1.50 -10.91
CA GLU A 92 12.49 -1.13 -9.91
C GLU A 92 11.83 -0.61 -8.63
N ALA A 93 10.81 0.25 -8.77
CA ALA A 93 10.07 0.75 -7.62
C ALA A 93 9.29 -0.37 -6.92
N LEU A 94 8.65 -1.26 -7.67
CA LEU A 94 7.96 -2.43 -7.15
C LEU A 94 8.92 -3.35 -6.38
N LYS A 95 10.08 -3.66 -6.97
CA LYS A 95 11.13 -4.46 -6.32
C LYS A 95 11.62 -3.80 -5.04
N ARG A 96 11.92 -2.50 -5.10
CA ARG A 96 12.38 -1.73 -3.93
C ARG A 96 11.33 -1.73 -2.81
N SER A 97 10.06 -1.55 -3.13
CA SER A 97 8.97 -1.63 -2.14
C SER A 97 8.92 -3.00 -1.45
N TYR A 98 9.10 -4.08 -2.21
CA TYR A 98 9.21 -5.43 -1.65
C TYR A 98 10.44 -5.55 -0.73
N GLU A 99 11.64 -5.20 -1.21
CA GLU A 99 12.88 -5.34 -0.43
C GLU A 99 12.85 -4.51 0.86
N MET A 100 12.23 -3.33 0.82
CA MET A 100 12.02 -2.45 1.98
C MET A 100 10.87 -2.89 2.90
N LYS A 101 10.29 -4.07 2.70
CA LYS A 101 9.23 -4.67 3.54
C LYS A 101 7.89 -3.93 3.53
N ALA A 102 7.58 -3.17 2.47
CA ALA A 102 6.18 -2.83 2.20
C ALA A 102 5.37 -4.12 2.00
N ARG A 103 4.11 -4.13 2.41
CA ARG A 103 3.21 -5.29 2.29
C ARG A 103 2.36 -5.28 1.03
N ALA A 104 2.27 -4.15 0.35
CA ALA A 104 1.60 -4.04 -0.94
C ALA A 104 2.18 -2.90 -1.77
N TYR A 105 1.92 -2.95 -3.07
CA TYR A 105 2.26 -1.93 -4.05
C TYR A 105 1.08 -1.79 -5.01
N LEU A 106 0.40 -0.64 -4.96
CA LEU A 106 -0.88 -0.41 -5.60
C LEU A 106 -0.83 0.80 -6.53
N PRO A 107 -1.36 0.70 -7.76
CA PRO A 107 -1.52 1.86 -8.61
C PRO A 107 -2.70 2.74 -8.14
N LYS A 108 -2.60 4.08 -8.21
CA LYS A 108 -3.69 5.01 -7.81
C LYS A 108 -4.98 4.79 -8.61
N ASN A 109 -4.92 4.24 -9.82
CA ASN A 109 -6.12 3.90 -10.60
C ASN A 109 -6.95 2.73 -10.02
N LYS A 110 -6.45 2.05 -8.98
CA LYS A 110 -7.14 0.98 -8.25
C LYS A 110 -7.75 1.42 -6.92
N LEU A 111 -7.85 2.73 -6.65
CA LEU A 111 -8.43 3.28 -5.42
C LEU A 111 -9.86 2.78 -5.15
N GLY A 112 -10.72 2.67 -6.17
CA GLY A 112 -12.08 2.12 -6.01
C GLY A 112 -12.15 0.66 -5.54
N GLU A 113 -11.05 -0.08 -5.68
CA GLU A 113 -10.91 -1.47 -5.27
C GLU A 113 -9.89 -1.64 -4.13
N VAL A 114 -9.52 -0.56 -3.44
CA VAL A 114 -8.41 -0.56 -2.46
C VAL A 114 -8.67 -1.45 -1.25
N VAL A 115 -9.92 -1.51 -0.76
CA VAL A 115 -10.29 -2.22 0.48
C VAL A 115 -9.87 -3.70 0.45
N PRO A 116 -10.21 -4.52 -0.57
CA PRO A 116 -9.72 -5.88 -0.69
C PRO A 116 -8.19 -6.04 -0.62
N PHE A 117 -7.41 -5.05 -1.08
CA PHE A 117 -5.96 -5.10 -0.97
C PHE A 117 -5.49 -4.81 0.45
N LEU A 118 -6.10 -3.82 1.13
CA LEU A 118 -5.79 -3.51 2.52
C LEU A 118 -6.18 -4.66 3.46
N GLU A 119 -7.28 -5.36 3.17
CA GLU A 119 -7.65 -6.59 3.86
C GLU A 119 -6.57 -7.66 3.70
N ASP A 120 -6.05 -7.88 2.50
CA ASP A 120 -4.99 -8.86 2.30
C ASP A 120 -3.72 -8.51 3.10
N VAL A 121 -3.36 -7.22 3.14
CA VAL A 121 -2.22 -6.70 3.93
C VAL A 121 -2.38 -7.04 5.42
N LEU A 122 -3.60 -6.97 5.93
CA LEU A 122 -3.91 -7.29 7.32
C LEU A 122 -3.99 -8.80 7.59
N LYS A 123 -4.61 -9.56 6.68
CA LYS A 123 -5.00 -10.97 6.85
C LYS A 123 -3.85 -11.96 6.67
N TYR A 124 -3.00 -11.73 5.68
CA TYR A 124 -2.00 -12.71 5.28
C TYR A 124 -0.61 -12.37 5.84
N ASP A 125 0.24 -13.39 5.89
CA ASP A 125 1.67 -13.18 6.08
C ASP A 125 2.25 -12.42 4.88
N TYR A 126 3.51 -12.02 5.02
CA TYR A 126 4.20 -11.17 4.06
C TYR A 126 4.22 -11.77 2.65
N GLN A 127 4.64 -13.03 2.50
CA GLN A 127 4.82 -13.66 1.19
C GLN A 127 3.47 -14.02 0.56
N SER A 128 2.53 -14.56 1.35
CA SER A 128 1.19 -14.88 0.87
C SER A 128 0.43 -13.63 0.42
N GLY A 129 0.56 -12.52 1.16
CA GLY A 129 -0.04 -11.24 0.79
C GLY A 129 0.49 -10.73 -0.55
N TRP A 130 1.81 -10.71 -0.72
CA TRP A 130 2.43 -10.30 -1.98
C TRP A 130 2.11 -11.22 -3.16
N LYS A 131 2.09 -12.54 -2.96
CA LYS A 131 1.69 -13.48 -4.01
C LYS A 131 0.29 -13.16 -4.53
N ARG A 132 -0.67 -12.95 -3.63
CA ARG A 132 -2.04 -12.61 -4.03
C ARG A 132 -2.12 -11.24 -4.70
N LEU A 133 -1.32 -10.27 -4.27
CA LEU A 133 -1.20 -8.98 -4.95
C LEU A 133 -0.75 -9.20 -6.40
N PHE A 134 0.30 -9.99 -6.62
CA PHE A 134 0.77 -10.32 -7.97
C PHE A 134 -0.31 -11.07 -8.75
N GLU A 135 -0.99 -12.06 -8.20
CA GLU A 135 -2.09 -12.76 -8.89
C GLU A 135 -3.20 -11.79 -9.35
N LYS A 136 -3.58 -10.82 -8.50
CA LYS A 136 -4.61 -9.82 -8.82
C LYS A 136 -4.14 -8.77 -9.83
N LEU A 137 -2.89 -8.33 -9.74
CA LEU A 137 -2.36 -7.22 -10.52
C LEU A 137 -1.43 -7.64 -11.65
N HIS A 138 -1.20 -8.94 -11.88
CA HIS A 138 -0.29 -9.42 -12.92
C HIS A 138 -0.66 -8.88 -14.30
N GLY A 139 -1.95 -8.95 -14.66
CA GLY A 139 -2.44 -8.40 -15.93
C GLY A 139 -2.21 -6.89 -16.03
N PHE A 140 -2.41 -6.16 -14.93
CA PHE A 140 -2.16 -4.73 -14.86
C PHE A 140 -0.67 -4.42 -15.03
N PHE A 141 0.21 -5.05 -14.25
CA PHE A 141 1.67 -4.86 -14.35
C PHE A 141 2.21 -5.26 -15.71
N THR A 142 1.66 -6.30 -16.34
CA THR A 142 2.05 -6.70 -17.70
C THR A 142 1.67 -5.66 -18.76
N GLN A 143 0.60 -4.90 -18.55
CA GLN A 143 0.20 -3.81 -19.44
C GLN A 143 0.93 -2.50 -19.12
N ALA A 144 1.15 -2.21 -17.83
CA ALA A 144 1.75 -0.96 -17.37
C ALA A 144 3.28 -0.96 -17.49
N PHE A 145 3.93 -2.11 -17.31
CA PHE A 145 5.37 -2.26 -17.44
C PHE A 145 5.76 -2.76 -18.83
N GLU A 146 7.03 -2.55 -19.17
CA GLU A 146 7.62 -3.10 -20.38
C GLU A 146 7.67 -4.63 -20.36
N SER A 147 7.91 -5.23 -21.53
CA SER A 147 8.22 -6.65 -21.66
C SER A 147 9.31 -7.09 -20.67
N GLU A 148 9.17 -8.29 -20.11
CA GLU A 148 10.12 -8.91 -19.18
C GLU A 148 10.24 -8.26 -17.79
N TRP A 149 9.24 -7.50 -17.35
CA TRP A 149 9.22 -6.90 -16.00
C TRP A 149 9.43 -7.91 -14.87
N GLU A 150 8.91 -9.14 -14.98
CA GLU A 150 9.15 -10.20 -14.00
C GLU A 150 10.66 -10.50 -13.86
N LYS A 151 11.40 -10.59 -14.97
CA LYS A 151 12.86 -10.78 -14.95
C LYS A 151 13.59 -9.58 -14.35
N LYS A 152 13.13 -8.35 -14.65
CA LYS A 152 13.72 -7.11 -14.09
C LYS A 152 13.54 -7.03 -12.57
N THR A 153 12.37 -7.42 -12.06
CA THR A 153 12.14 -7.49 -10.61
C THR A 153 12.98 -8.61 -9.98
N GLY A 154 13.11 -9.76 -10.65
CA GLY A 154 13.79 -10.95 -10.12
C GLY A 154 13.08 -11.54 -8.90
N LEU A 155 11.78 -11.24 -8.73
CA LEU A 155 10.97 -11.76 -7.65
C LEU A 155 10.33 -13.07 -8.12
N GLU A 156 10.72 -14.20 -7.52
CA GLU A 156 10.17 -15.53 -7.79
C GLU A 156 8.80 -15.73 -7.10
N TRP A 157 7.88 -14.79 -7.31
CA TRP A 157 6.62 -14.69 -6.57
C TRP A 157 5.68 -15.89 -6.79
N ARG A 158 5.85 -16.61 -7.90
CA ARG A 158 5.11 -17.85 -8.20
C ARG A 158 5.47 -19.00 -7.28
N GLU A 159 6.64 -18.95 -6.64
CA GLU A 159 7.12 -19.97 -5.72
C GLU A 159 6.76 -19.71 -4.26
N TRP A 160 6.29 -18.51 -3.94
CA TRP A 160 5.93 -18.15 -2.57
C TRP A 160 4.71 -18.94 -2.07
N GLY A 161 4.73 -19.31 -0.78
CA GLY A 161 3.65 -20.05 -0.15
C GLY A 161 3.41 -21.46 -0.73
N LYS A 162 4.47 -22.13 -1.20
CA LYS A 162 4.50 -23.59 -1.33
C LYS A 162 4.52 -24.26 0.04
#